data_AF-A0A0D3KGL7-F1
#
_entry.id   AF-A0A0D3KGL7-F1
#
_cell.length_a   1.000
_cell.length_b   1.000
_cell.length_c   1.000
_cell.angle_alpha   90.00
_cell.angle_beta   90.00
_cell.angle_gamma   90.00
#
_symmetry.space_group_name_H-M   'P 1'
#
loop_
_entity.id
_entity.type
_entity.pdbx_description
1 polymer ?
#
loop_
_entity_poly.entity_id
_entity_poly.type
_entity_poly.pdbx_seq_one_letter_code
_entity_poly.pdbx_strand_id
1 'polypeptide(L)'
;MSTTQIALDRINAVLNAAGLDDTIFSLRDANSSLFLLLFKKLFARTLPGVQAAPVGEQEHAANYEVLLRAIGDDVLGMDLSHLSPTQLAAGELAPLCNLAEIFSELCGILLADEDALPPHHHSSPDEGRLEDGGYGGGLGGPKASIVRQQAAGLRRAERRQVAIGRSAERNAEWSERVHALRRERAHDDLEYRRLSAQALAAEKERLRLEHSTREEARRAAAAARRRRHEALDTFYADQLEMLHGELAREEAGLALRERASRSLELSIDAEARREQRALLQQLHDRRGASRLA
;
A
#
# COMPACT_ATOMS: atom_id res chain seq x y z
N MET A 1 -40.62 -14.65 12.43
CA MET A 1 -40.49 -15.43 11.18
C MET A 1 -39.40 -16.47 11.38
N SER A 2 -39.52 -17.67 10.80
CA SER A 2 -38.47 -18.69 10.94
C SER A 2 -37.24 -18.32 10.12
N THR A 3 -36.04 -18.69 10.58
CA THR A 3 -34.76 -18.44 9.86
C THR A 3 -34.80 -18.97 8.43
N THR A 4 -35.45 -20.11 8.22
CA THR A 4 -35.64 -20.72 6.90
C THR A 4 -36.52 -19.87 5.98
N GLN A 5 -37.56 -19.22 6.49
CA GLN A 5 -38.39 -18.32 5.68
C GLN A 5 -37.58 -17.08 5.24
N ILE A 6 -36.78 -16.50 6.13
CA ILE A 6 -35.91 -15.37 5.80
C ILE A 6 -34.90 -15.75 4.72
N ALA A 7 -34.27 -16.93 4.84
CA ALA A 7 -33.34 -17.43 3.83
C ALA A 7 -34.02 -17.69 2.47
N LEU A 8 -35.25 -18.21 2.49
CA LEU A 8 -36.04 -18.43 1.27
C LEU A 8 -36.36 -17.10 0.58
N ASP A 9 -36.79 -16.10 1.33
CA ASP A 9 -37.10 -14.76 0.82
C ASP A 9 -35.84 -14.09 0.23
N ARG A 10 -34.68 -14.25 0.91
CA ARG A 10 -33.38 -13.79 0.41
C ARG A 10 -33.00 -14.43 -0.93
N ILE A 11 -33.10 -15.76 -1.05
CA ILE A 11 -32.78 -16.44 -2.33
C ILE A 11 -33.72 -15.99 -3.44
N ASN A 12 -35.02 -15.91 -3.17
CA ASN A 12 -35.98 -15.44 -4.15
C ASN A 12 -35.71 -13.99 -4.58
N ALA A 13 -35.29 -13.12 -3.66
CA ALA A 13 -34.84 -11.77 -4.00
C ALA A 13 -33.60 -11.78 -4.91
N VAL A 14 -32.61 -12.62 -4.60
CA VAL A 14 -31.39 -12.77 -5.43
C VAL A 14 -31.72 -13.34 -6.82
N LEU A 15 -32.64 -14.31 -6.93
CA LEU A 15 -33.09 -14.85 -8.21
C LEU A 15 -33.74 -13.78 -9.10
N ASN A 16 -34.59 -12.94 -8.50
CA ASN A 16 -35.22 -11.82 -9.19
C ASN A 16 -34.17 -10.77 -9.61
N ALA A 17 -33.26 -10.41 -8.71
CA ALA A 17 -32.18 -9.47 -9.01
C ALA A 17 -31.24 -9.97 -10.13
N ALA A 18 -31.01 -11.27 -10.19
CA ALA A 18 -30.23 -11.93 -11.25
C ALA A 18 -31.02 -12.09 -12.57
N GLY A 19 -32.25 -11.59 -12.66
CA GLY A 19 -33.09 -11.63 -13.86
C GLY A 19 -33.59 -13.02 -14.24
N LEU A 20 -33.59 -13.98 -13.30
CA LEU A 20 -34.05 -15.34 -13.54
C LEU A 20 -35.58 -15.48 -13.43
N ASP A 21 -36.25 -14.55 -12.72
CA ASP A 21 -37.71 -14.50 -12.52
C ASP A 21 -38.32 -15.84 -12.11
N ASP A 22 -37.56 -16.63 -11.34
CA ASP A 22 -37.96 -17.92 -10.80
C ASP A 22 -38.22 -17.79 -9.29
N THR A 23 -39.02 -18.68 -8.74
CA THR A 23 -39.35 -18.68 -7.32
C THR A 23 -39.28 -20.09 -6.78
N ILE A 24 -38.42 -20.28 -5.79
CA ILE A 24 -38.36 -21.53 -5.04
C ILE A 24 -39.33 -21.46 -3.85
N PHE A 25 -39.97 -22.59 -3.56
CA PHE A 25 -40.95 -22.71 -2.46
C PHE A 25 -40.37 -23.42 -1.24
N SER A 26 -39.21 -24.07 -1.40
CA SER A 26 -38.46 -24.71 -0.33
C SER A 26 -36.98 -24.41 -0.49
N LEU A 27 -36.30 -24.14 0.63
CA LEU A 27 -34.85 -23.94 0.61
C LEU A 27 -34.11 -25.22 0.20
N ARG A 28 -34.74 -26.40 0.33
CA ARG A 28 -34.19 -27.67 -0.16
C ARG A 28 -34.20 -27.77 -1.69
N ASP A 29 -34.98 -26.96 -2.37
CA ASP A 29 -34.97 -26.86 -3.84
C ASP A 29 -33.74 -26.08 -4.35
N ALA A 30 -33.08 -25.31 -3.46
CA ALA A 30 -31.84 -24.60 -3.74
C ALA A 30 -30.63 -25.55 -3.70
N ASN A 31 -30.52 -26.42 -4.70
CA ASN A 31 -29.37 -27.32 -4.83
C ASN A 31 -28.15 -26.61 -5.47
N SER A 32 -27.03 -27.34 -5.60
CA SER A 32 -25.77 -26.76 -6.10
C SER A 32 -25.94 -26.13 -7.49
N SER A 33 -26.82 -26.67 -8.33
CA SER A 33 -27.06 -26.17 -9.69
C SER A 33 -27.68 -24.78 -9.67
N LEU A 34 -28.60 -24.51 -8.73
CA LEU A 34 -29.18 -23.19 -8.55
C LEU A 34 -28.14 -22.17 -8.09
N PHE A 35 -27.34 -22.51 -7.08
CA PHE A 35 -26.30 -21.62 -6.56
C PHE A 35 -25.19 -21.36 -7.56
N LEU A 36 -24.80 -22.36 -8.35
CA LEU A 36 -23.86 -22.19 -9.46
C LEU A 36 -24.44 -21.31 -10.58
N LEU A 37 -25.74 -21.43 -10.87
CA LEU A 37 -26.42 -20.55 -11.82
C LEU A 37 -26.45 -19.12 -11.30
N LEU A 38 -26.80 -18.91 -10.02
CA LEU A 38 -26.76 -17.61 -9.37
C LEU A 38 -25.35 -17.02 -9.42
N PHE A 39 -24.31 -17.78 -9.11
CA PHE A 39 -22.93 -17.33 -9.21
C PHE A 39 -22.59 -16.93 -10.65
N LYS A 40 -22.95 -17.77 -11.62
CA LYS A 40 -22.71 -17.49 -13.03
C LYS A 40 -23.39 -16.21 -13.48
N LYS A 41 -24.62 -15.97 -13.02
CA LYS A 41 -25.34 -14.73 -13.26
C LYS A 41 -24.60 -13.59 -12.57
N LEU A 42 -24.59 -13.55 -11.23
CA LEU A 42 -24.00 -12.47 -10.41
C LEU A 42 -22.55 -12.08 -10.76
N PHE A 43 -21.75 -13.00 -11.30
CA PHE A 43 -20.35 -12.70 -11.64
C PHE A 43 -20.03 -12.75 -13.13
N ALA A 44 -21.01 -13.08 -13.99
CA ALA A 44 -20.83 -13.33 -15.42
C ALA A 44 -19.70 -14.33 -15.73
N ARG A 45 -19.51 -15.33 -14.85
CA ARG A 45 -18.37 -16.27 -14.88
C ARG A 45 -18.84 -17.71 -14.77
N THR A 46 -18.32 -18.57 -15.64
CA THR A 46 -18.53 -20.02 -15.51
C THR A 46 -17.35 -20.64 -14.78
N LEU A 47 -17.61 -21.47 -13.77
CA LEU A 47 -16.57 -22.14 -13.00
C LEU A 47 -16.12 -23.42 -13.72
N PRO A 48 -14.80 -23.64 -13.91
CA PRO A 48 -14.30 -24.89 -14.47
C PRO A 48 -14.44 -26.03 -13.47
N GLY A 49 -14.61 -27.26 -13.97
CA GLY A 49 -14.69 -28.46 -13.12
C GLY A 49 -16.07 -28.72 -12.49
N VAL A 50 -17.10 -27.96 -12.87
CA VAL A 50 -18.48 -28.16 -12.43
C VAL A 50 -19.13 -29.33 -13.19
N GLN A 51 -19.75 -30.26 -12.44
CA GLN A 51 -20.61 -31.29 -12.98
C GLN A 51 -21.92 -30.66 -13.48
N ALA A 52 -22.21 -30.75 -14.77
CA ALA A 52 -23.33 -30.02 -15.40
C ALA A 52 -24.72 -30.57 -15.04
N ALA A 53 -24.83 -31.86 -14.75
CA ALA A 53 -26.08 -32.52 -14.36
C ALA A 53 -25.83 -33.43 -13.16
N PRO A 54 -25.60 -32.85 -11.96
CA PRO A 54 -25.37 -33.64 -10.75
C PRO A 54 -26.63 -34.42 -10.40
N VAL A 55 -26.47 -35.72 -10.13
CA VAL A 55 -27.59 -36.63 -9.81
C VAL A 55 -27.58 -37.03 -8.33
N GLY A 56 -26.40 -37.12 -7.72
CA GLY A 56 -26.23 -37.57 -6.34
C GLY A 56 -25.56 -36.54 -5.42
N GLU A 57 -25.68 -36.76 -4.11
CA GLU A 57 -25.11 -35.87 -3.08
C GLU A 57 -23.59 -35.67 -3.24
N GLN A 58 -22.85 -36.71 -3.65
CA GLN A 58 -21.40 -36.60 -3.88
C GLN A 58 -21.08 -35.62 -5.02
N GLU A 59 -21.84 -35.65 -6.11
CA GLU A 59 -21.66 -34.74 -7.24
C GLU A 59 -22.08 -33.30 -6.89
N HIS A 60 -23.16 -33.16 -6.11
CA HIS A 60 -23.56 -31.87 -5.56
C HIS A 60 -22.50 -31.31 -4.59
N ALA A 61 -21.89 -32.15 -3.75
CA ALA A 61 -20.84 -31.74 -2.82
C ALA A 61 -19.60 -31.24 -3.57
N ALA A 62 -19.15 -31.96 -4.61
CA ALA A 62 -18.05 -31.52 -5.45
C ALA A 62 -18.34 -30.16 -6.14
N ASN A 63 -19.58 -29.97 -6.59
CA ASN A 63 -20.02 -28.68 -7.14
C ASN A 63 -20.01 -27.56 -6.10
N TYR A 64 -20.43 -27.83 -4.87
CA TYR A 64 -20.35 -26.86 -3.77
C TYR A 64 -18.91 -26.53 -3.38
N GLU A 65 -17.99 -27.50 -3.40
CA GLU A 65 -16.55 -27.25 -3.17
C GLU A 65 -16.00 -26.24 -4.17
N VAL A 66 -16.28 -26.45 -5.46
CA VAL A 66 -15.85 -25.54 -6.53
C VAL A 66 -16.45 -24.15 -6.32
N LEU A 67 -17.74 -24.07 -5.98
CA LEU A 67 -18.43 -22.81 -5.74
C LEU A 67 -17.86 -22.06 -4.53
N LEU A 68 -17.74 -22.73 -3.38
CA LEU A 68 -17.27 -22.11 -2.14
C LEU A 68 -15.83 -21.62 -2.27
N ARG A 69 -14.96 -22.39 -2.92
CA ARG A 69 -13.60 -21.94 -3.22
C ARG A 69 -13.60 -20.70 -4.10
N ALA A 70 -14.43 -20.67 -5.14
CA ALA A 70 -14.52 -19.51 -6.02
C ALA A 70 -15.04 -18.27 -5.28
N ILE A 71 -16.03 -18.41 -4.39
CA ILE A 71 -16.50 -17.29 -3.58
C ILE A 71 -15.42 -16.85 -2.58
N GLY A 72 -14.81 -17.78 -1.86
CA GLY A 72 -13.81 -17.49 -0.84
C GLY A 72 -12.56 -16.84 -1.40
N ASP A 73 -11.94 -17.45 -2.42
CA ASP A 73 -10.66 -17.00 -2.98
C ASP A 73 -10.83 -15.80 -3.90
N ASP A 74 -11.81 -15.85 -4.81
CA ASP A 74 -11.89 -14.89 -5.92
C ASP A 74 -12.83 -13.71 -5.66
N VAL A 75 -13.73 -13.81 -4.67
CA VAL A 75 -14.74 -12.77 -4.39
C VAL A 75 -14.53 -12.11 -3.04
N LEU A 76 -14.46 -12.89 -1.96
CA LEU A 76 -14.45 -12.37 -0.60
C LEU A 76 -13.03 -12.23 0.00
N GLY A 77 -12.06 -12.97 -0.52
CA GLY A 77 -10.71 -13.03 0.04
C GLY A 77 -10.66 -13.64 1.45
N MET A 78 -11.61 -14.51 1.79
CA MET A 78 -11.72 -15.15 3.11
C MET A 78 -12.09 -16.63 3.00
N ASP A 79 -11.71 -17.40 4.02
CA ASP A 79 -11.99 -18.83 4.07
C ASP A 79 -13.46 -19.12 4.42
N LEU A 80 -14.09 -19.98 3.61
CA LEU A 80 -15.47 -20.45 3.78
C LEU A 80 -15.54 -21.89 4.32
N SER A 81 -14.46 -22.42 4.89
CA SER A 81 -14.38 -23.79 5.44
C SER A 81 -15.44 -24.13 6.50
N HIS A 82 -16.05 -23.12 7.13
CA HIS A 82 -17.17 -23.29 8.05
C HIS A 82 -18.45 -23.81 7.36
N LEU A 83 -18.54 -23.73 6.03
CA LEU A 83 -19.61 -24.33 5.24
C LEU A 83 -19.16 -25.68 4.69
N SER A 84 -19.82 -26.75 5.13
CA SER A 84 -19.53 -28.09 4.64
C SER A 84 -20.25 -28.36 3.31
N PRO A 85 -19.51 -28.69 2.23
CA PRO A 85 -20.10 -29.06 0.95
C PRO A 85 -21.00 -30.29 1.03
N THR A 86 -20.68 -31.25 1.91
CA THR A 86 -21.47 -32.47 2.09
C THR A 86 -22.78 -32.19 2.82
N GLN A 87 -22.77 -31.31 3.83
CA GLN A 87 -24.00 -30.89 4.50
C GLN A 87 -24.91 -30.06 3.59
N LEU A 88 -24.33 -29.21 2.74
CA LEU A 88 -25.06 -28.49 1.69
C LEU A 88 -25.69 -29.45 0.68
N ALA A 89 -24.96 -30.49 0.27
CA ALA A 89 -25.47 -31.50 -0.66
C ALA A 89 -26.59 -32.36 -0.06
N ALA A 90 -26.52 -32.66 1.23
CA ALA A 90 -27.59 -33.34 1.99
C ALA A 90 -28.82 -32.44 2.23
N GLY A 91 -28.77 -31.17 1.84
CA GLY A 91 -29.86 -30.21 2.01
C GLY A 91 -30.09 -29.83 3.47
N GLU A 92 -29.04 -29.81 4.30
CA GLU A 92 -29.14 -29.35 5.67
C GLU A 92 -29.51 -27.86 5.72
N LEU A 93 -30.55 -27.52 6.48
CA LEU A 93 -31.14 -26.19 6.44
C LEU A 93 -30.20 -25.09 6.95
N ALA A 94 -29.41 -25.37 7.98
CA ALA A 94 -28.51 -24.36 8.56
C ALA A 94 -27.40 -23.92 7.58
N PRO A 95 -26.63 -24.83 6.96
CA PRO A 95 -25.69 -24.47 5.89
C PRO A 95 -26.34 -23.75 4.71
N LEU A 96 -27.53 -24.19 4.28
CA LEU A 96 -28.26 -23.53 3.17
C LEU A 96 -28.68 -22.10 3.52
N CYS A 97 -29.12 -21.85 4.77
CA CYS A 97 -29.43 -20.50 5.24
C CYS A 97 -28.20 -19.59 5.20
N ASN A 98 -27.05 -20.10 5.64
CA ASN A 98 -25.80 -19.33 5.64
C ASN A 98 -25.34 -19.03 4.21
N LEU A 99 -25.41 -20.01 3.30
CA LEU A 99 -25.07 -19.79 1.91
C LEU A 99 -26.02 -18.79 1.24
N ALA A 100 -27.31 -18.84 1.57
CA ALA A 100 -28.30 -17.87 1.12
C ALA A 100 -28.00 -16.44 1.61
N GLU A 101 -27.54 -16.30 2.85
CA GLU A 101 -27.09 -15.01 3.39
C GLU A 101 -25.89 -14.46 2.62
N ILE A 102 -24.87 -15.29 2.38
CA ILE A 102 -23.70 -14.89 1.58
C ILE A 102 -24.13 -14.40 0.20
N PHE A 103 -24.99 -15.13 -0.51
CA PHE A 103 -25.49 -14.72 -1.82
C PHE A 103 -26.32 -13.44 -1.77
N SER A 104 -27.12 -13.24 -0.71
CA SER A 104 -27.88 -12.02 -0.50
C SER A 104 -26.97 -10.82 -0.27
N GLU A 105 -25.93 -10.96 0.55
CA GLU A 105 -24.96 -9.88 0.81
C GLU A 105 -24.13 -9.55 -0.42
N LEU A 106 -23.67 -10.58 -1.15
CA LEU A 106 -22.97 -10.40 -2.42
C LEU A 106 -23.83 -9.67 -3.44
N CYS A 107 -25.10 -10.06 -3.56
CA CYS A 107 -26.06 -9.36 -4.42
C CYS A 107 -26.27 -7.92 -3.94
N GLY A 108 -26.39 -7.70 -2.63
CA GLY A 108 -26.49 -6.38 -2.04
C GLY A 108 -25.30 -5.49 -2.38
N ILE A 109 -24.06 -5.96 -2.23
CA ILE A 109 -22.84 -5.21 -2.59
C ILE A 109 -22.80 -4.88 -4.08
N LEU A 110 -23.27 -5.81 -4.93
CA LEU A 110 -23.33 -5.58 -6.38
C LEU A 110 -24.41 -4.55 -6.75
N LEU A 111 -25.44 -4.38 -5.93
CA LEU A 111 -26.57 -3.47 -6.16
C LEU A 111 -26.50 -2.16 -5.35
N ALA A 112 -25.73 -2.10 -4.26
CA ALA A 112 -25.68 -0.97 -3.32
C ALA A 112 -25.05 0.32 -3.87
N ASP A 113 -24.56 0.32 -5.11
CA ASP A 113 -24.25 1.55 -5.85
C ASP A 113 -25.53 2.23 -6.43
N GLU A 114 -26.75 1.72 -6.16
CA GLU A 114 -28.03 2.28 -6.63
C GLU A 114 -28.72 3.28 -5.68
N ASP A 115 -28.28 3.52 -4.44
CA ASP A 115 -28.95 4.45 -3.50
C ASP A 115 -28.86 5.95 -3.91
N ALA A 116 -28.38 6.25 -5.13
CA ALA A 116 -28.41 7.59 -5.72
C ALA A 116 -29.62 7.90 -6.61
N LEU A 117 -30.62 7.02 -6.80
CA LEU A 117 -31.85 7.37 -7.56
C LEU A 117 -33.14 6.66 -7.08
N PRO A 118 -34.32 7.30 -7.26
CA PRO A 118 -35.57 6.97 -6.56
C PRO A 118 -36.21 5.65 -7.02
N PRO A 119 -37.07 5.05 -6.17
CA PRO A 119 -37.65 3.73 -6.41
C PRO A 119 -38.49 3.69 -7.68
N HIS A 120 -38.17 2.74 -8.56
CA HIS A 120 -39.07 2.36 -9.64
C HIS A 120 -40.33 1.73 -9.02
N HIS A 121 -41.44 2.43 -9.16
CA HIS A 121 -42.78 2.00 -8.79
C HIS A 121 -43.05 0.56 -9.23
N HIS A 122 -43.39 -0.28 -8.25
CA HIS A 122 -44.13 -1.51 -8.49
C HIS A 122 -45.48 -1.11 -9.11
N SER A 123 -45.69 -1.42 -10.39
CA SER A 123 -47.03 -1.42 -10.95
C SER A 123 -47.82 -2.53 -10.27
N SER A 124 -48.74 -2.10 -9.39
CA SER A 124 -49.86 -2.91 -8.88
C SER A 124 -50.49 -3.73 -10.01
N PRO A 125 -50.91 -4.98 -9.75
CA PRO A 125 -51.85 -5.65 -10.63
C PRO A 125 -53.18 -4.89 -10.55
N ASP A 126 -53.59 -4.38 -11.70
CA ASP A 126 -54.87 -3.74 -11.95
C ASP A 126 -56.02 -4.70 -11.57
N GLU A 127 -56.79 -4.34 -10.54
CA GLU A 127 -58.09 -4.94 -10.22
C GLU A 127 -59.12 -4.44 -11.25
N GLY A 128 -59.01 -4.98 -12.47
CA GLY A 128 -60.00 -4.81 -13.52
C GLY A 128 -61.18 -5.75 -13.34
N ARG A 129 -62.15 -5.34 -12.51
CA ARG A 129 -63.51 -5.86 -12.49
C ARG A 129 -64.14 -5.72 -13.88
N LEU A 130 -64.47 -6.83 -14.53
CA LEU A 130 -65.50 -6.88 -15.56
C LEU A 130 -66.54 -7.92 -15.15
N GLU A 131 -67.71 -7.42 -14.79
CA GLU A 131 -68.94 -8.19 -14.77
C GLU A 131 -69.30 -8.53 -16.22
N ASP A 132 -69.67 -9.78 -16.47
CA ASP A 132 -70.74 -10.09 -17.41
C ASP A 132 -71.38 -11.42 -17.04
N GLY A 133 -72.69 -11.37 -16.83
CA GLY A 133 -73.53 -12.53 -16.58
C GLY A 133 -73.75 -13.36 -17.83
N GLY A 134 -73.97 -14.67 -17.65
CA GLY A 134 -74.32 -15.56 -18.75
C GLY A 134 -74.52 -16.99 -18.29
N TYR A 135 -75.72 -17.29 -17.78
CA TYR A 135 -76.24 -18.65 -17.71
C TYR A 135 -76.19 -19.30 -19.10
N GLY A 136 -75.51 -20.43 -19.23
CA GLY A 136 -75.40 -21.16 -20.49
C GLY A 136 -74.84 -22.56 -20.30
N GLY A 137 -75.66 -23.47 -19.77
CA GLY A 137 -75.40 -24.91 -19.83
C GLY A 137 -75.40 -25.37 -21.29
N GLY A 138 -74.28 -25.93 -21.75
CA GLY A 138 -74.11 -26.37 -23.13
C GLY A 138 -73.05 -27.46 -23.26
N LEU A 139 -73.52 -28.69 -23.42
CA LEU A 139 -72.83 -29.96 -23.66
C LEU A 139 -71.54 -29.81 -24.50
N GLY A 140 -70.37 -30.04 -23.87
CA GLY A 140 -69.08 -30.13 -24.56
C GLY A 140 -68.52 -31.55 -24.45
N GLY A 141 -68.67 -32.35 -25.50
CA GLY A 141 -68.19 -33.74 -25.52
C GLY A 141 -66.64 -33.87 -25.41
N PRO A 142 -66.12 -35.09 -25.19
CA PRO A 142 -64.71 -35.38 -24.86
C PRO A 142 -63.67 -34.82 -25.85
N LYS A 143 -64.04 -34.60 -27.11
CA LYS A 143 -63.15 -34.01 -28.12
C LYS A 143 -62.96 -32.49 -27.93
N ALA A 144 -63.96 -31.78 -27.41
CA ALA A 144 -63.89 -30.34 -27.18
C ALA A 144 -63.05 -29.99 -25.92
N SER A 145 -62.95 -30.88 -24.94
CA SER A 145 -62.05 -30.71 -23.80
C SER A 145 -60.58 -30.93 -24.19
N ILE A 146 -60.28 -31.92 -25.04
CA ILE A 146 -58.92 -32.22 -25.53
C ILE A 146 -58.36 -31.05 -26.36
N VAL A 147 -59.16 -30.50 -27.29
CA VAL A 147 -58.73 -29.34 -28.10
C VAL A 147 -58.50 -28.10 -27.23
N ARG A 148 -59.33 -27.87 -26.21
CA ARG A 148 -59.12 -26.77 -25.23
C ARG A 148 -57.86 -26.97 -24.39
N GLN A 149 -57.56 -28.21 -24.00
CA GLN A 149 -56.37 -28.54 -23.20
C GLN A 149 -55.08 -28.41 -24.03
N GLN A 150 -55.10 -28.81 -25.30
CA GLN A 150 -53.99 -28.60 -26.25
C GLN A 150 -53.76 -27.12 -26.54
N ALA A 151 -54.82 -26.34 -26.77
CA ALA A 151 -54.73 -24.89 -26.95
C ALA A 151 -54.22 -24.16 -25.68
N ALA A 152 -54.59 -24.64 -24.49
CA ALA A 152 -54.04 -24.14 -23.23
C ALA A 152 -52.56 -24.51 -23.06
N GLY A 153 -52.13 -25.68 -23.51
CA GLY A 153 -50.73 -26.10 -23.52
C GLY A 153 -49.86 -25.21 -24.43
N LEU A 154 -50.33 -24.93 -25.65
CA LEU A 154 -49.65 -24.04 -26.59
C LEU A 154 -49.51 -22.61 -26.04
N ARG A 155 -50.58 -22.04 -25.47
CA ARG A 155 -50.54 -20.72 -24.82
C ARG A 155 -49.59 -20.66 -23.62
N ARG A 156 -49.43 -21.76 -22.87
CA ARG A 156 -48.44 -21.84 -21.78
C ARG A 156 -47.01 -21.93 -22.31
N ALA A 157 -46.79 -22.70 -23.38
CA ALA A 157 -45.49 -22.79 -24.03
C ALA A 157 -45.05 -21.44 -24.62
N GLU A 158 -45.96 -20.72 -25.26
CA GLU A 158 -45.72 -19.38 -25.81
C GLU A 158 -45.41 -18.36 -24.71
N ARG A 159 -46.17 -18.35 -23.61
CA ARG A 159 -45.87 -17.51 -22.44
C ARG A 159 -44.51 -17.84 -21.81
N ARG A 160 -44.12 -19.12 -21.77
CA ARG A 160 -42.78 -19.54 -21.32
C ARG A 160 -41.70 -19.03 -22.27
N GLN A 161 -41.90 -19.11 -23.58
CA GLN A 161 -40.94 -18.62 -24.58
C GLN A 161 -40.73 -17.10 -24.46
N VAL A 162 -41.81 -16.35 -24.28
CA VAL A 162 -41.77 -14.89 -24.07
C VAL A 162 -41.12 -14.53 -22.74
N ALA A 163 -41.40 -15.28 -21.66
CA ALA A 163 -40.75 -15.10 -20.37
C ALA A 163 -39.25 -15.39 -20.44
N ILE A 164 -38.84 -16.45 -21.14
CA ILE A 164 -37.44 -16.80 -21.39
C ILE A 164 -36.74 -15.69 -22.19
N GLY A 165 -37.36 -15.17 -23.25
CA GLY A 165 -36.81 -14.06 -24.05
C GLY A 165 -36.59 -12.80 -23.22
N ARG A 166 -37.59 -12.38 -22.44
CA ARG A 166 -37.51 -11.21 -21.56
C ARG A 166 -36.51 -11.39 -20.42
N SER A 167 -36.37 -12.60 -19.88
CA SER A 167 -35.33 -12.94 -18.90
C SER A 167 -33.93 -12.90 -19.53
N ALA A 168 -33.78 -13.36 -20.78
CA ALA A 168 -32.52 -13.28 -21.51
C ALA A 168 -32.09 -11.83 -21.78
N GLU A 169 -33.03 -10.96 -22.17
CA GLU A 169 -32.82 -9.52 -22.37
C GLU A 169 -32.43 -8.84 -21.05
N ARG A 170 -33.22 -9.01 -19.98
CA ARG A 170 -32.89 -8.50 -18.64
C ARG A 170 -31.51 -8.95 -18.17
N ASN A 171 -31.16 -10.20 -18.40
CA ASN A 171 -29.86 -10.74 -18.02
C ASN A 171 -28.70 -10.17 -18.87
N ALA A 172 -28.93 -9.91 -20.16
CA ALA A 172 -27.94 -9.27 -21.02
C ALA A 172 -27.69 -7.83 -20.56
N GLU A 173 -28.75 -7.06 -20.31
CA GLU A 173 -28.66 -5.71 -19.76
C GLU A 173 -27.96 -5.69 -18.40
N TRP A 174 -28.34 -6.60 -17.50
CA TRP A 174 -27.72 -6.73 -16.19
C TRP A 174 -26.23 -7.08 -16.31
N SER A 175 -25.86 -7.98 -17.23
CA SER A 175 -24.44 -8.34 -17.47
C SER A 175 -23.64 -7.15 -18.01
N GLU A 176 -24.19 -6.40 -18.96
CA GLU A 176 -23.54 -5.20 -19.51
C GLU A 176 -23.36 -4.11 -18.45
N ARG A 177 -24.36 -3.90 -17.59
CA ARG A 177 -24.28 -2.94 -16.46
C ARG A 177 -23.18 -3.33 -15.48
N VAL A 178 -23.11 -4.59 -15.08
CA VAL A 178 -22.06 -5.10 -14.18
C VAL A 178 -20.67 -4.95 -14.81
N HIS A 179 -20.53 -5.22 -16.10
CA HIS A 179 -19.27 -5.00 -16.82
C HIS A 179 -18.90 -3.52 -16.94
N ALA A 180 -19.87 -2.61 -17.06
CA ALA A 180 -19.64 -1.18 -17.07
C ALA A 180 -19.09 -0.69 -15.71
N LEU A 181 -19.75 -1.07 -14.61
CA LEU A 181 -19.30 -0.73 -13.25
C LEU A 181 -17.90 -1.27 -12.96
N ARG A 182 -17.57 -2.48 -13.43
CA ARG A 182 -16.21 -3.04 -13.29
C ARG A 182 -15.15 -2.23 -14.06
N ARG A 183 -15.48 -1.72 -15.25
CA ARG A 183 -14.55 -0.88 -16.03
C ARG A 183 -14.30 0.45 -15.35
N GLU A 184 -15.34 1.04 -14.77
CA GLU A 184 -15.25 2.28 -14.01
C GLU A 184 -14.40 2.11 -12.75
N ARG A 185 -14.67 1.09 -11.93
CA ARG A 185 -13.82 0.78 -10.75
C ARG A 185 -12.37 0.51 -11.13
N ALA A 186 -12.12 -0.23 -12.21
CA ALA A 186 -10.76 -0.49 -12.68
C ALA A 186 -10.05 0.79 -13.14
N HIS A 187 -10.80 1.75 -13.72
CA HIS A 187 -10.28 3.05 -14.10
C HIS A 187 -9.92 3.87 -12.85
N ASP A 188 -10.81 3.94 -11.87
CA ASP A 188 -10.60 4.69 -10.62
C ASP A 188 -9.45 4.12 -9.79
N ASP A 189 -9.34 2.79 -9.72
CA ASP A 189 -8.23 2.10 -9.07
C ASP A 189 -6.88 2.42 -9.74
N LEU A 190 -6.86 2.47 -11.08
CA LEU A 190 -5.66 2.83 -11.84
C LEU A 190 -5.28 4.30 -11.62
N GLU A 191 -6.26 5.20 -11.58
CA GLU A 191 -6.06 6.62 -11.30
C GLU A 191 -5.52 6.82 -9.88
N TYR A 192 -6.11 6.17 -8.89
CA TYR A 192 -5.63 6.19 -7.50
C TYR A 192 -4.19 5.67 -7.39
N ARG A 193 -3.88 4.53 -8.02
CA ARG A 193 -2.51 3.97 -8.03
C ARG A 193 -1.52 4.93 -8.69
N ARG A 194 -1.91 5.59 -9.79
CA ARG A 194 -1.08 6.57 -10.48
C ARG A 194 -0.78 7.78 -9.58
N LEU A 195 -1.80 8.36 -8.96
CA LEU A 195 -1.65 9.51 -8.06
C LEU A 195 -0.81 9.15 -6.83
N SER A 196 -1.05 7.98 -6.23
CA SER A 196 -0.28 7.46 -5.10
C SER A 196 1.19 7.25 -5.46
N ALA A 197 1.48 6.68 -6.64
CA ALA A 197 2.85 6.52 -7.12
C ALA A 197 3.56 7.86 -7.35
N GLN A 198 2.84 8.88 -7.89
CA GLN A 198 3.37 10.22 -8.07
C GLN A 198 3.69 10.89 -6.72
N ALA A 199 2.79 10.80 -5.75
CA ALA A 199 3.01 11.35 -4.40
C ALA A 199 4.22 10.69 -3.73
N LEU A 200 4.34 9.35 -3.83
CA LEU A 200 5.48 8.62 -3.29
C LEU A 200 6.81 9.00 -3.97
N ALA A 201 6.79 9.23 -5.29
CA ALA A 201 7.97 9.68 -6.02
C ALA A 201 8.41 11.07 -5.59
N ALA A 202 7.48 12.01 -5.43
CA ALA A 202 7.75 13.35 -4.94
C ALA A 202 8.34 13.33 -3.52
N GLU A 203 7.78 12.51 -2.62
CA GLU A 203 8.28 12.37 -1.25
C GLU A 203 9.70 11.77 -1.20
N LYS A 204 9.96 10.74 -2.02
CA LYS A 204 11.32 10.16 -2.15
C LYS A 204 12.33 11.19 -2.61
N GLU A 205 11.96 12.04 -3.57
CA GLU A 205 12.87 13.07 -4.08
C GLU A 205 13.13 14.16 -3.04
N ARG A 206 12.11 14.57 -2.28
CA ARG A 206 12.27 15.50 -1.15
C ARG A 206 13.29 14.95 -0.13
N LEU A 207 13.15 13.68 0.24
CA LEU A 207 14.06 13.04 1.20
C LEU A 207 15.49 12.91 0.67
N ARG A 208 15.66 12.65 -0.63
CA ARG A 208 16.99 12.62 -1.26
C ARG A 208 17.68 13.98 -1.19
N LEU A 209 16.95 15.05 -1.51
CA LEU A 209 17.47 16.42 -1.43
C LEU A 209 17.80 16.81 0.02
N GLU A 210 16.96 16.43 0.97
CA GLU A 210 17.24 16.68 2.39
C GLU A 210 18.49 15.91 2.88
N HIS A 211 18.66 14.67 2.41
CA HIS A 211 19.85 13.89 2.73
C HIS A 211 21.11 14.48 2.08
N SER A 212 21.05 14.89 0.80
CA SER A 212 22.19 15.48 0.11
C SER A 212 22.63 16.79 0.74
N THR A 213 21.67 17.68 1.06
CA THR A 213 21.95 18.96 1.74
C THR A 213 22.53 18.75 3.14
N ARG A 214 22.04 17.76 3.91
CA ARG A 214 22.66 17.39 5.20
C ARG A 214 24.08 16.88 5.05
N GLU A 215 24.34 16.05 4.05
CA GLU A 215 25.69 15.53 3.78
C GLU A 215 26.65 16.63 3.34
N GLU A 216 26.20 17.55 2.49
CA GLU A 216 26.96 18.74 2.10
C GLU A 216 27.28 19.63 3.31
N ALA A 217 26.30 19.87 4.18
CA ALA A 217 26.50 20.62 5.42
C ALA A 217 27.51 19.94 6.35
N ARG A 218 27.45 18.61 6.50
CA ARG A 218 28.43 17.82 7.28
C ARG A 218 29.83 17.93 6.69
N ARG A 219 29.97 17.80 5.37
CA ARG A 219 31.25 17.94 4.65
C ARG A 219 31.82 19.35 4.81
N ALA A 220 30.99 20.38 4.66
CA ALA A 220 31.38 21.78 4.86
C ALA A 220 31.84 22.02 6.31
N ALA A 221 31.13 21.50 7.30
CA ALA A 221 31.51 21.60 8.70
C ALA A 221 32.83 20.87 9.01
N ALA A 222 33.06 19.70 8.40
CA ALA A 222 34.33 18.98 8.53
C ALA A 222 35.49 19.74 7.87
N ALA A 223 35.27 20.31 6.68
CA ALA A 223 36.26 21.15 6.01
C ALA A 223 36.58 22.42 6.81
N ALA A 224 35.57 23.08 7.39
CA ALA A 224 35.75 24.25 8.25
C ALA A 224 36.56 23.91 9.51
N ARG A 225 36.31 22.73 10.12
CA ARG A 225 37.11 22.24 11.26
C ARG A 225 38.58 22.02 10.87
N ARG A 226 38.84 21.38 9.73
CA ARG A 226 40.21 21.18 9.23
C ARG A 226 40.94 22.50 8.99
N ARG A 227 40.31 23.45 8.28
CA ARG A 227 40.88 24.78 8.05
C ARG A 227 41.20 25.53 9.35
N ARG A 228 40.37 25.38 10.38
CA ARG A 228 40.64 25.97 11.70
C ARG A 228 41.87 25.34 12.36
N HIS A 229 42.02 24.01 12.29
CA HIS A 229 43.22 23.34 12.80
C HIS A 229 44.47 23.79 12.05
N GLU A 230 44.43 23.79 10.71
CA GLU A 230 45.56 24.24 9.88
C GLU A 230 45.96 25.69 10.18
N ALA A 231 44.98 26.58 10.39
CA ALA A 231 45.23 27.97 10.77
C ALA A 231 45.87 28.09 12.15
N LEU A 232 45.46 27.27 13.12
CA LEU A 232 46.08 27.22 14.45
C LEU A 232 47.51 26.69 14.38
N ASP A 233 47.75 25.61 13.61
CA ASP A 233 49.07 25.04 13.43
C ASP A 233 50.03 26.06 12.80
N THR A 234 49.56 26.80 11.79
CA THR A 234 50.32 27.89 11.16
C THR A 234 50.61 29.00 12.16
N PHE A 235 49.60 29.45 12.91
CA PHE A 235 49.78 30.47 13.94
C PHE A 235 50.82 30.08 14.99
N TYR A 236 50.79 28.83 15.48
CA TYR A 236 51.77 28.36 16.45
C TYR A 236 53.17 28.22 15.86
N ALA A 237 53.29 27.80 14.59
CA ALA A 237 54.57 27.77 13.90
C ALA A 237 55.19 29.17 13.79
N ASP A 238 54.40 30.18 13.38
CA ASP A 238 54.84 31.57 13.29
C ASP A 238 55.28 32.13 14.65
N GLN A 239 54.55 31.81 15.73
CA GLN A 239 54.95 32.22 17.08
C GLN A 239 56.27 31.58 17.53
N LEU A 240 56.47 30.29 17.24
CA LEU A 240 57.73 29.61 17.55
C LEU A 240 58.90 30.19 16.77
N GLU A 241 58.70 30.50 15.48
CA GLU A 241 59.74 31.14 14.66
C GLU A 241 60.11 32.53 15.19
N MET A 242 59.12 33.32 15.60
CA MET A 242 59.34 34.62 16.24
C MET A 242 60.19 34.49 17.51
N LEU A 243 59.82 33.58 18.41
CA LEU A 243 60.53 33.35 19.67
C LEU A 243 61.95 32.85 19.45
N HIS A 244 62.17 31.94 18.49
CA HIS A 244 63.52 31.51 18.11
C HIS A 244 64.35 32.68 17.56
N GLY A 245 63.75 33.57 16.77
CA GLY A 245 64.40 34.77 16.27
C GLY A 245 64.79 35.74 17.39
N GLU A 246 63.93 35.93 18.39
CA GLU A 246 64.22 36.74 19.58
C GLU A 246 65.35 36.13 20.42
N LEU A 247 65.29 34.82 20.69
CA LEU A 247 66.32 34.11 21.44
C LEU A 247 67.68 34.20 20.76
N ALA A 248 67.74 33.99 19.44
CA ALA A 248 68.99 34.10 18.69
C ALA A 248 69.59 35.52 18.73
N ARG A 249 68.74 36.57 18.75
CA ARG A 249 69.21 37.96 18.94
C ARG A 249 69.75 38.19 20.35
N GLU A 250 69.10 37.63 21.37
CA GLU A 250 69.60 37.71 22.74
C GLU A 250 70.95 36.98 22.89
N GLU A 251 71.07 35.77 22.37
CA GLU A 251 72.32 35.00 22.38
C GLU A 251 73.45 35.73 21.67
N ALA A 252 73.18 36.31 20.49
CA ALA A 252 74.16 37.13 19.77
C ALA A 252 74.57 38.38 20.58
N GLY A 253 73.60 39.02 21.26
CA GLY A 253 73.85 40.16 22.14
C GLY A 253 74.70 39.80 23.35
N LEU A 254 74.45 38.65 23.98
CA LEU A 254 75.25 38.12 25.08
C LEU A 254 76.67 37.79 24.62
N ALA A 255 76.82 37.10 23.49
CA ALA A 255 78.12 36.77 22.92
C ALA A 255 78.94 38.04 22.60
N LEU A 256 78.31 39.10 22.12
CA LEU A 256 78.96 40.39 21.89
C LEU A 256 79.43 41.03 23.20
N ARG A 257 78.57 41.05 24.23
CA ARG A 257 78.91 41.56 25.56
C ARG A 257 80.08 40.79 26.18
N GLU A 258 80.08 39.45 26.09
CA GLU A 258 81.18 38.62 26.56
C GLU A 258 82.50 38.94 25.86
N ARG A 259 82.49 39.10 24.53
CA ARG A 259 83.70 39.48 23.78
C ARG A 259 84.21 40.85 24.19
N ALA A 260 83.31 41.82 24.39
CA ALA A 260 83.66 43.15 24.86
C ALA A 260 84.28 43.09 26.27
N SER A 261 83.68 42.33 27.20
CA SER A 261 84.21 42.11 28.54
C SER A 261 85.60 41.47 28.53
N ARG A 262 85.80 40.38 27.76
CA ARG A 262 87.12 39.73 27.63
C ARG A 262 88.18 40.67 27.02
N SER A 263 87.79 41.46 26.02
CA SER A 263 88.69 42.46 25.44
C SER A 263 89.09 43.53 26.46
N LEU A 264 88.15 43.97 27.29
CA LEU A 264 88.41 44.92 28.36
C LEU A 264 89.36 44.32 29.41
N GLU A 265 89.11 43.10 29.86
CA GLU A 265 89.98 42.35 30.78
C GLU A 265 91.41 42.25 30.26
N LEU A 266 91.59 41.87 28.98
CA LEU A 266 92.91 41.81 28.36
C LEU A 266 93.59 43.18 28.28
N SER A 267 92.84 44.26 28.06
CA SER A 267 93.40 45.60 28.04
C SER A 267 93.87 46.07 29.43
N ILE A 268 93.07 45.79 30.46
CA ILE A 268 93.40 46.05 31.87
C ILE A 268 94.67 45.27 32.26
N ASP A 269 94.73 43.98 31.93
CA ASP A 269 95.90 43.14 32.21
C ASP A 269 97.16 43.66 31.49
N ALA A 270 97.03 44.09 30.24
CA ALA A 270 98.15 44.63 29.47
C ALA A 270 98.65 45.95 30.06
N GLU A 271 97.75 46.83 30.51
CA GLU A 271 98.07 48.10 31.16
C GLU A 271 98.75 47.87 32.51
N ALA A 272 98.19 47.00 33.36
CA ALA A 272 98.81 46.61 34.63
C ALA A 272 100.23 46.04 34.45
N ARG A 273 100.45 45.20 33.42
CA ARG A 273 101.79 44.70 33.09
C ARG A 273 102.75 45.81 32.63
N ARG A 274 102.26 46.80 31.87
CA ARG A 274 103.07 47.96 31.44
C ARG A 274 103.47 48.80 32.65
N GLU A 275 102.54 49.10 33.55
CA GLU A 275 102.81 49.83 34.79
C GLU A 275 103.83 49.08 35.66
N GLN A 276 103.64 47.77 35.85
CA GLN A 276 104.56 46.94 36.63
C GLN A 276 105.98 46.93 36.03
N ARG A 277 106.10 46.84 34.70
CA ARG A 277 107.40 46.96 34.00
C ARG A 277 108.03 48.34 34.19
N ALA A 278 107.24 49.41 34.07
CA ALA A 278 107.73 50.78 34.28
C ALA A 278 108.26 50.97 35.71
N LEU A 279 107.55 50.46 36.72
CA LEU A 279 108.00 50.47 38.12
C LEU A 279 109.30 49.68 38.30
N LEU A 280 109.40 48.47 37.74
CA LEU A 280 110.64 47.67 37.80
C LEU A 280 111.82 48.37 37.13
N GLN A 281 111.60 49.03 35.99
CA GLN A 281 112.63 49.80 35.29
C GLN A 281 113.11 50.99 36.14
N GLN A 282 112.19 51.76 36.72
CA GLN A 282 112.53 52.86 37.63
C GLN A 282 113.36 52.39 38.84
N LEU A 283 113.03 51.23 39.41
CA LEU A 283 113.80 50.61 40.48
C LEU A 283 115.19 50.18 40.01
N HIS A 284 115.31 49.64 38.79
CA HIS A 284 116.60 49.25 38.22
C HIS A 284 117.50 50.45 37.95
N ASP A 285 116.96 51.53 37.37
CA ASP A 285 117.68 52.77 37.07
C ASP A 285 118.17 53.43 38.37
N ARG A 286 117.35 53.46 39.43
CA ARG A 286 117.75 53.93 40.77
C ARG A 286 118.90 53.10 41.37
N ARG A 287 118.87 51.77 41.22
CA ARG A 287 119.95 50.88 41.68
C ARG A 287 121.23 51.04 40.85
N GLY A 288 121.11 51.31 39.55
CA GLY A 288 122.25 51.59 38.66
C GLY A 288 122.92 52.91 39.00
N ALA A 289 122.13 53.97 39.22
CA ALA A 289 122.63 55.28 39.66
C ALA A 289 123.34 55.22 41.03
N SER A 290 122.89 54.35 41.94
CA SER A 290 123.50 54.15 43.25
C SER A 290 124.80 53.31 43.24
N ARG A 291 125.20 52.70 42.11
CA ARG A 291 126.47 51.96 41.95
C ARG A 291 127.56 52.74 41.21
N LEU A 292 127.22 53.89 40.63
CA LEU A 292 128.12 54.79 39.89
C LEU A 292 128.47 56.07 40.68
N ALA A 293 128.00 56.17 41.92
CA ALA A 293 128.39 57.18 42.92
C ALA A 293 129.20 56.48 44.02
#